data_AF-A0A0J7K2X7-F1
#
_entry.id   AF-A0A0J7K2X7-F1
#
_cell.length_a   1.000
_cell.length_b   1.000
_cell.length_c   1.000
_cell.angle_alpha   90.00
_cell.angle_beta   90.00
_cell.angle_gamma   90.00
#
_symmetry.space_group_name_H-M   'P 1'
#
loop_
_entity.id
_entity.type
_entity.pdbx_description
1 polymer ?
#
loop_
_entity_poly.entity_id
_entity_poly.type
_entity_poly.pdbx_seq_one_letter_code
_entity_poly.pdbx_strand_id
1 'polypeptide(L)'
;MTSLYHNVMQQKCELERQVITNVLSFATLQPDEFAYRLMKGPGYMAVTTGEAIQVIKCIPVEVTVRKAKTCYTELPVTVRNDSFFLTPKSRIVTKFGNERECSNELPTLYRIEDTWVQFTPKPQVIQSPPQQLRPMTSLSWKYLTPGPLAVSGIYSETDIEKLREHIMFPAEKPAVLNAIARGLTGHSMNNNAVSIYKLLDEDSLNRIVENTASRMWKGFMSFGSATAGVVGVLMLVRLVKFIIDITIHGYALHTVYGCSMHLLGALWSSITHLLLHLARKTTRRRADGFPDDIQSTATAPIVPPVPPTESPVISQPFVHNKVTEPNVEPNTVNTITSNSYPYEYLRERLQSLEQNPTKTSGFVLK
;
A
#
# COMPACT_ATOMS: atom_id res chain seq x y z
N MET A 1 40.89 6.27 -11.58
CA MET A 1 41.03 5.57 -10.27
C MET A 1 42.36 4.84 -10.11
N THR A 2 42.82 4.04 -11.08
CA THR A 2 44.09 3.28 -11.03
C THR A 2 45.30 4.05 -10.47
N SER A 3 45.58 5.25 -10.99
CA SER A 3 46.70 6.10 -10.51
C SER A 3 46.64 6.38 -8.99
N LEU A 4 45.47 6.71 -8.44
CA LEU A 4 45.29 6.91 -7.00
C LEU A 4 45.53 5.62 -6.21
N TYR A 5 45.05 4.48 -6.71
CA TYR A 5 45.30 3.17 -6.10
C TYR A 5 46.81 2.86 -6.05
N HIS A 6 47.53 3.03 -7.16
CA HIS A 6 48.98 2.84 -7.19
C HIS A 6 49.72 3.78 -6.25
N ASN A 7 49.31 5.05 -6.17
CA ASN A 7 49.92 6.03 -5.26
C ASN A 7 49.71 5.65 -3.78
N VAL A 8 48.50 5.22 -3.39
CA VAL A 8 48.20 4.75 -2.03
C VAL A 8 48.95 3.45 -1.71
N MET A 9 49.07 2.51 -2.66
CA MET A 9 49.88 1.30 -2.47
C MET A 9 51.38 1.62 -2.32
N GLN A 10 51.90 2.58 -3.09
CA GLN A 10 53.29 3.04 -2.97
C GLN A 10 53.56 3.73 -1.63
N GLN A 11 52.67 4.63 -1.18
CA GLN A 11 52.74 5.26 0.14
C GLN A 11 52.69 4.22 1.27
N LYS A 12 51.79 3.23 1.16
CA LYS A 12 51.73 2.12 2.12
C LYS A 12 53.05 1.34 2.18
N CYS A 13 53.61 0.99 1.02
CA CYS A 13 54.87 0.27 0.92
C CYS A 13 56.04 1.06 1.55
N GLU A 14 56.11 2.37 1.32
CA GLU A 14 57.12 3.23 1.93
C GLU A 14 56.98 3.32 3.46
N LEU A 15 55.75 3.44 3.97
CA LEU A 15 55.47 3.41 5.41
C LEU A 15 55.81 2.05 6.03
N GLU A 16 55.47 0.94 5.38
CA GLU A 16 55.86 -0.41 5.84
C GLU A 16 57.38 -0.60 5.83
N ARG A 17 58.10 -0.07 4.83
CA ARG A 17 59.57 -0.04 4.79
C ARG A 17 60.14 0.72 5.98
N GLN A 18 59.65 1.93 6.25
CA GLN A 18 60.10 2.74 7.39
C GLN A 18 59.80 2.06 8.74
N VAL A 19 58.63 1.42 8.90
CA VAL A 19 58.31 0.63 10.09
C VAL A 19 59.25 -0.56 10.26
N ILE A 20 59.58 -1.28 9.18
CA ILE A 20 60.52 -2.41 9.25
C ILE A 20 61.94 -1.93 9.63
N THR A 21 62.44 -0.84 9.04
CA THR A 21 63.73 -0.24 9.42
C THR A 21 63.74 0.20 10.89
N ASN A 22 62.65 0.81 11.38
CA ASN A 22 62.49 1.22 12.78
C ASN A 22 62.30 0.05 13.76
N VAL A 23 61.98 -1.15 13.28
CA VAL A 23 62.00 -2.38 14.08
C VAL A 23 63.39 -3.01 14.06
N LEU A 24 64.06 -3.04 12.90
CA LEU A 24 65.38 -3.63 12.71
C LEU A 24 66.47 -2.99 13.60
N SER A 25 66.35 -1.71 13.93
CA SER A 25 67.25 -1.03 14.87
C SER A 25 67.24 -1.60 16.29
N PHE A 26 66.20 -2.35 16.69
CA PHE A 26 66.18 -3.10 17.96
C PHE A 26 66.89 -4.44 17.89
N ALA A 27 67.17 -5.00 16.71
CA ALA A 27 67.58 -6.40 16.57
C ALA A 27 68.92 -6.72 17.25
N THR A 28 69.90 -5.81 17.18
CA THR A 28 71.23 -5.99 17.77
C THR A 28 71.28 -5.63 19.26
N LEU A 29 70.41 -4.73 19.72
CA LEU A 29 70.41 -4.20 21.09
C LEU A 29 69.45 -4.94 22.02
N GLN A 30 68.28 -5.33 21.52
CA GLN A 30 67.19 -5.96 22.25
C GLN A 30 66.42 -6.94 21.35
N PRO A 31 66.98 -8.13 21.03
CA PRO A 31 66.39 -9.04 20.06
C PRO A 31 64.97 -9.52 20.44
N ASP A 32 64.64 -9.65 21.73
CA ASP A 32 63.28 -9.98 22.18
C ASP A 32 62.27 -8.84 21.95
N GLU A 33 62.70 -7.58 22.01
CA GLU A 33 61.86 -6.42 21.68
C GLU A 33 61.65 -6.33 20.15
N PHE A 34 62.68 -6.66 19.36
CA PHE A 34 62.58 -6.84 17.92
C PHE A 34 61.57 -7.95 17.57
N ALA A 35 61.68 -9.14 18.18
CA ALA A 35 60.76 -10.25 17.97
C ALA A 35 59.32 -9.87 18.32
N TYR A 36 59.10 -9.26 19.49
CA TYR A 36 57.79 -8.77 19.94
C TYR A 36 57.17 -7.76 18.96
N ARG A 37 57.96 -6.83 18.43
CA ARG A 37 57.48 -5.81 17.47
C ARG A 37 57.20 -6.38 16.09
N LEU A 38 58.10 -7.21 15.57
CA LEU A 38 57.99 -7.83 14.24
C LEU A 38 56.78 -8.77 14.18
N MET A 39 56.63 -9.64 15.19
CA MET A 39 55.53 -10.60 15.29
C MET A 39 54.25 -10.01 15.90
N LYS A 40 54.29 -8.73 16.32
CA LYS A 40 53.17 -7.95 16.89
C LYS A 40 52.55 -8.59 18.15
N GLY A 41 53.33 -9.34 18.93
CA GLY A 41 52.85 -10.00 20.14
C GLY A 41 53.93 -10.81 20.89
N PRO A 42 53.62 -11.27 22.12
CA PRO A 42 54.50 -12.11 22.94
C PRO A 42 54.61 -13.55 22.41
N GLY A 43 55.51 -14.33 23.01
CA GLY A 43 55.70 -15.75 22.66
C GLY A 43 56.65 -15.99 21.47
N TYR A 44 57.42 -14.98 21.10
CA TYR A 44 58.56 -15.09 20.19
C TYR A 44 59.78 -14.45 20.85
N MET A 45 60.93 -15.12 20.74
CA MET A 45 62.25 -14.59 21.08
C MET A 45 63.06 -14.43 19.78
N ALA A 46 64.20 -13.74 19.84
CA ALA A 46 65.16 -13.78 18.74
C ALA A 46 66.60 -13.94 19.21
N VAL A 47 67.45 -14.48 18.32
CA VAL A 47 68.88 -14.64 18.53
C VAL A 47 69.61 -14.05 17.33
N THR A 48 70.55 -13.14 17.58
CA THR A 48 71.46 -12.59 16.57
C THR A 48 72.60 -13.57 16.30
N THR A 49 72.81 -13.90 15.04
CA THR A 49 73.85 -14.83 14.58
C THR A 49 74.59 -14.22 13.39
N GLY A 50 75.65 -13.45 13.69
CA GLY A 50 76.31 -12.61 12.69
C GLY A 50 75.38 -11.50 12.22
N GLU A 51 75.29 -11.32 10.89
CA GLU A 51 74.39 -10.35 10.26
C GLU A 51 72.92 -10.83 10.19
N ALA A 52 72.65 -12.10 10.50
CA ALA A 52 71.32 -12.70 10.48
C ALA A 52 70.66 -12.70 11.86
N ILE A 53 69.33 -12.66 11.90
CA ILE A 53 68.52 -12.72 13.13
C ILE A 53 67.55 -13.90 13.01
N GLN A 54 67.61 -14.82 13.96
CA GLN A 54 66.74 -16.00 14.00
C GLN A 54 65.59 -15.76 14.97
N VAL A 55 64.35 -15.69 14.48
CA VAL A 55 63.14 -15.55 15.31
C VAL A 55 62.62 -16.94 15.66
N ILE A 56 62.50 -17.22 16.95
CA ILE A 56 62.14 -18.53 17.50
C ILE A 56 60.79 -18.40 18.23
N LYS A 57 59.85 -19.28 17.91
CA LYS A 57 58.54 -19.33 18.58
C LYS A 57 58.66 -20.11 19.90
N CYS A 58 58.26 -19.48 21.00
CA CYS A 58 58.27 -20.08 22.33
C CYS A 58 57.11 -21.07 22.50
N ILE A 59 57.33 -22.11 23.30
CA ILE A 59 56.27 -23.02 23.75
C ILE A 59 55.56 -22.36 24.95
N PRO A 60 54.22 -22.27 24.99
CA PRO A 60 53.50 -21.73 26.13
C PRO A 60 53.63 -22.66 27.35
N VAL A 61 53.80 -22.07 28.53
CA VAL A 61 53.89 -22.78 29.82
C VAL A 61 53.11 -22.00 30.86
N GLU A 62 52.36 -22.72 31.71
CA GLU A 62 51.65 -22.12 32.84
C GLU A 62 52.63 -21.73 33.95
N VAL A 63 52.47 -20.53 34.50
CA VAL A 63 53.36 -19.96 35.52
C VAL A 63 52.55 -19.36 36.66
N THR A 64 53.02 -19.50 37.90
CA THR A 64 52.38 -18.87 39.07
C THR A 64 53.23 -17.70 39.58
N VAL A 65 52.59 -16.59 39.97
CA VAL A 65 53.28 -15.42 40.50
C VAL A 65 53.80 -15.71 41.91
N ARG A 66 55.11 -15.58 42.14
CA ARG A 66 55.72 -15.78 43.48
C ARG A 66 56.01 -14.44 44.16
N LYS A 67 55.90 -14.44 45.50
CA LYS A 67 56.26 -13.27 46.32
C LYS A 67 57.78 -13.27 46.55
N ALA A 68 58.44 -12.18 46.17
CA ALA A 68 59.87 -11.96 46.42
C ALA A 68 60.09 -11.11 47.69
N LYS A 69 61.32 -11.12 48.23
CA LYS A 69 61.75 -10.20 49.30
C LYS A 69 62.36 -8.91 48.74
N THR A 70 62.98 -9.01 47.56
CA THR A 70 63.65 -7.95 46.81
C THR A 70 62.88 -7.65 45.52
N CYS A 71 63.10 -6.48 44.91
CA CYS A 71 62.42 -6.10 43.67
C CYS A 71 63.23 -6.50 42.43
N TYR A 72 62.54 -6.90 41.36
CA TYR A 72 63.14 -7.32 40.09
C TYR A 72 62.47 -6.58 38.93
N THR A 73 63.20 -6.40 37.83
CA THR A 73 62.69 -5.78 36.59
C THR A 73 61.77 -6.73 35.79
N GLU A 74 61.95 -8.03 36.02
CA GLU A 74 61.15 -9.13 35.49
C GLU A 74 60.23 -9.68 36.59
N LEU A 75 59.04 -10.13 36.20
CA LEU A 75 58.03 -10.61 37.13
C LEU A 75 58.49 -11.93 37.77
N PRO A 76 58.62 -12.02 39.12
CA PRO A 76 59.02 -13.27 39.76
C PRO A 76 57.92 -14.33 39.62
N VAL A 77 58.26 -15.49 39.04
CA VAL A 77 57.32 -16.61 38.84
C VAL A 77 57.89 -17.95 39.34
N THR A 78 56.99 -18.90 39.58
CA THR A 78 57.30 -20.31 39.83
C THR A 78 56.74 -21.15 38.69
N VAL A 79 57.56 -22.07 38.18
CA VAL A 79 57.22 -22.96 37.05
C VAL A 79 57.62 -24.37 37.45
N ARG A 80 56.65 -25.30 37.53
CA ARG A 80 56.88 -26.69 37.99
C ARG A 80 57.62 -26.77 39.34
N ASN A 81 57.25 -25.89 40.28
CA ASN A 81 57.88 -25.66 41.60
C ASN A 81 59.28 -25.01 41.60
N ASP A 82 59.98 -24.94 40.46
CA ASP A 82 61.24 -24.20 40.32
C ASP A 82 61.02 -22.68 40.21
N SER A 83 61.98 -21.89 40.72
CA SER A 83 61.92 -20.42 40.69
C SER A 83 62.51 -19.86 39.39
N PHE A 84 61.71 -19.04 38.71
CA PHE A 84 62.07 -18.35 37.47
C PHE A 84 61.63 -16.88 37.52
N PHE A 85 61.83 -16.18 36.41
CA PHE A 85 61.35 -14.82 36.16
C PHE A 85 60.64 -14.79 34.80
N LEU A 86 59.76 -13.82 34.59
CA LEU A 86 59.01 -13.63 33.34
C LEU A 86 59.28 -12.22 32.81
N THR A 87 59.80 -12.10 31.60
CA THR A 87 60.16 -10.81 31.00
C THR A 87 58.95 -9.90 30.82
N PRO A 88 59.07 -8.59 31.10
CA PRO A 88 58.00 -7.64 30.78
C PRO A 88 57.80 -7.60 29.25
N LYS A 89 56.54 -7.43 28.84
CA LYS A 89 56.06 -7.39 27.43
C LYS A 89 56.22 -8.69 26.63
N SER A 90 57.44 -9.22 26.45
CA SER A 90 57.66 -10.41 25.61
C SER A 90 57.15 -11.73 26.24
N ARG A 91 56.99 -11.76 27.58
CA ARG A 91 56.50 -12.90 28.37
C ARG A 91 57.31 -14.19 28.13
N ILE A 92 58.63 -14.06 28.07
CA ILE A 92 59.60 -15.15 27.99
C ILE A 92 60.01 -15.53 29.42
N VAL A 93 60.12 -16.83 29.72
CA VAL A 93 60.57 -17.30 31.04
C VAL A 93 62.09 -17.36 31.07
N THR A 94 62.71 -16.65 32.01
CA THR A 94 64.16 -16.60 32.23
C THR A 94 64.55 -17.18 33.58
N LYS A 95 65.72 -17.82 33.67
CA LYS A 95 66.26 -18.36 34.94
C LYS A 95 66.75 -17.28 35.89
N PHE A 96 67.13 -16.13 35.35
CA PHE A 96 67.67 -14.98 36.09
C PHE A 96 66.83 -13.73 35.82
N GLY A 97 66.83 -12.81 36.77
CA GLY A 97 66.18 -11.50 36.70
C GLY A 97 67.08 -10.43 37.30
N ASN A 98 66.94 -9.21 36.81
CA ASN A 98 67.72 -8.04 37.17
C ASN A 98 67.14 -7.42 38.44
N GLU A 99 67.84 -7.58 39.56
CA GLU A 99 67.48 -7.00 40.85
C GLU A 99 67.57 -5.47 40.80
N ARG A 100 66.64 -4.80 41.49
CA ARG A 100 66.51 -3.34 41.51
C ARG A 100 66.00 -2.85 42.86
N GLU A 101 66.24 -1.58 43.14
CA GLU A 101 65.72 -0.93 44.34
C GLU A 101 64.17 -0.86 44.33
N CYS A 102 63.57 -1.02 45.50
CA CYS A 102 62.12 -0.98 45.72
C CYS A 102 61.65 0.45 46.01
N SER A 103 61.48 1.28 44.97
CA SER A 103 60.82 2.59 45.07
C SER A 103 59.30 2.45 44.98
N ASN A 104 58.57 3.23 45.79
CA ASN A 104 57.09 3.32 45.72
C ASN A 104 56.63 4.36 44.69
N GLU A 105 57.52 5.26 44.31
CA GLU A 105 57.36 6.36 43.36
C GLU A 105 57.54 5.87 41.92
N LEU A 106 58.45 4.90 41.73
CA LEU A 106 58.74 4.23 40.45
C LEU A 106 58.60 2.69 40.60
N PRO A 107 57.39 2.18 40.93
CA PRO A 107 57.14 0.76 41.09
C PRO A 107 57.26 0.01 39.77
N THR A 108 57.50 -1.31 39.81
CA THR A 108 57.38 -2.15 38.61
C THR A 108 55.92 -2.48 38.35
N LEU A 109 55.43 -2.19 37.14
CA LEU A 109 54.05 -2.40 36.71
C LEU A 109 53.98 -3.51 35.65
N TYR A 110 53.12 -4.50 35.89
CA TYR A 110 52.89 -5.62 34.97
C TYR A 110 51.40 -5.70 34.61
N ARG A 111 51.11 -5.93 33.32
CA ARG A 111 49.75 -6.26 32.85
C ARG A 111 49.55 -7.78 32.85
N ILE A 112 48.89 -8.27 33.88
CA ILE A 112 48.50 -9.67 34.05
C ILE A 112 47.06 -9.75 33.54
N GLU A 113 46.86 -10.49 32.44
CA GLU A 113 45.62 -10.44 31.65
C GLU A 113 45.28 -8.99 31.27
N ASP A 114 44.18 -8.44 31.81
CA ASP A 114 43.77 -7.04 31.69
C ASP A 114 43.91 -6.23 33.00
N THR A 115 44.37 -6.86 34.09
CA THR A 115 44.62 -6.19 35.37
C THR A 115 46.06 -5.67 35.42
N TRP A 116 46.24 -4.45 35.93
CA TRP A 116 47.56 -3.90 36.23
C TRP A 116 47.94 -4.15 37.69
N VAL A 117 49.12 -4.71 37.91
CA VAL A 117 49.65 -5.06 39.23
C VAL A 117 51.01 -4.40 39.42
N GLN A 118 51.16 -3.66 40.51
CA GLN A 118 52.43 -3.09 40.95
C GLN A 118 53.15 -4.00 41.95
N PHE A 119 54.48 -4.04 41.91
CA PHE A 119 55.30 -4.85 42.81
C PHE A 119 56.32 -3.99 43.57
N THR A 120 56.11 -3.86 44.88
CA THR A 120 57.00 -3.12 45.80
C THR A 120 57.10 -3.80 47.19
N PRO A 121 58.02 -4.76 47.36
CA PRO A 121 58.16 -5.95 46.51
C PRO A 121 56.90 -6.85 46.51
N LYS A 122 55.90 -6.55 47.34
CA LYS A 122 54.63 -7.28 47.39
C LYS A 122 53.74 -6.88 46.19
N PRO A 123 52.96 -7.82 45.61
CA PRO A 123 51.97 -7.48 44.59
C PRO A 123 50.82 -6.67 45.18
N GLN A 124 50.41 -5.62 44.49
CA GLN A 124 49.20 -4.82 44.75
C GLN A 124 48.52 -4.49 43.42
N VAL A 125 47.19 -4.59 43.35
CA VAL A 125 46.42 -4.16 42.17
C VAL A 125 46.31 -2.64 42.18
N ILE A 126 46.59 -1.98 41.06
CA ILE A 126 46.40 -0.52 40.93
C ILE A 126 44.97 -0.22 40.48
N GLN A 127 44.35 0.81 41.05
CA GLN A 127 42.96 1.16 40.78
C GLN A 127 42.77 1.84 39.42
N SER A 128 43.78 2.56 38.93
CA SER A 128 43.78 3.25 37.64
C SER A 128 44.86 2.66 36.72
N PRO A 129 44.54 2.27 35.47
CA PRO A 129 45.54 1.81 34.51
C PRO A 129 46.41 2.97 33.99
N PRO A 130 47.65 2.71 33.52
CA PRO A 130 48.50 3.73 32.89
C PRO A 130 47.83 4.35 31.64
N GLN A 131 48.10 5.63 31.40
CA GLN A 131 47.55 6.33 30.23
C GLN A 131 48.02 5.69 28.91
N GLN A 132 47.06 5.21 28.11
CA GLN A 132 47.36 4.68 26.78
C GLN A 132 47.66 5.84 25.81
N LEU A 133 48.90 5.91 25.33
CA LEU A 133 49.27 6.78 24.22
C LEU A 133 48.53 6.36 22.94
N ARG A 134 48.01 7.33 22.20
CA ARG A 134 47.34 7.15 20.91
C ARG A 134 48.10 7.91 19.82
N PRO A 135 48.12 7.44 18.55
CA PRO A 135 48.65 8.23 17.44
C PRO A 135 47.92 9.57 17.32
N MET A 136 48.65 10.65 17.00
CA MET A 136 48.05 11.98 16.80
C MET A 136 47.23 12.08 15.50
N THR A 137 47.39 11.13 14.58
CA THR A 137 46.71 11.09 13.29
C THR A 137 45.27 10.57 13.43
N SER A 138 44.28 11.45 13.32
CA SER A 138 42.88 11.07 13.13
C SER A 138 42.58 10.90 11.63
N LEU A 139 41.84 9.85 11.28
CA LEU A 139 41.58 9.45 9.89
C LEU A 139 40.13 9.73 9.49
N SER A 140 39.87 10.93 8.97
CA SER A 140 38.53 11.47 8.70
C SER A 140 38.02 11.20 7.27
N TRP A 141 37.79 9.94 6.92
CA TRP A 141 37.10 9.59 5.67
C TRP A 141 35.60 9.92 5.74
N LYS A 142 35.15 10.96 5.03
CA LYS A 142 33.72 11.16 4.76
C LYS A 142 33.31 10.35 3.54
N TYR A 143 32.47 9.34 3.71
CA TYR A 143 31.84 8.65 2.59
C TYR A 143 30.96 9.63 1.81
N LEU A 144 31.24 9.77 0.51
CA LEU A 144 30.38 10.48 -0.42
C LEU A 144 29.38 9.46 -0.99
N THR A 145 28.18 9.42 -0.41
CA THR A 145 27.07 8.69 -1.02
C THR A 145 26.86 9.20 -2.44
N PRO A 146 26.77 8.32 -3.47
CA PRO A 146 26.35 8.77 -4.79
C PRO A 146 24.97 9.46 -4.67
N GLY A 147 24.76 10.53 -5.45
CA GLY A 147 23.46 11.17 -5.55
C GLY A 147 22.38 10.15 -5.98
N PRO A 148 21.09 10.38 -5.68
CA PRO A 148 20.04 9.39 -5.88
C PRO A 148 19.98 8.91 -7.34
N LEU A 149 20.50 7.69 -7.56
CA LEU A 149 20.66 7.09 -8.90
C LEU A 149 19.32 6.75 -9.56
N ALA A 150 18.22 6.80 -8.80
CA ALA A 150 16.86 6.43 -9.21
C ALA A 150 15.96 7.63 -9.56
N VAL A 151 16.50 8.84 -9.75
CA VAL A 151 15.72 10.00 -10.26
C VAL A 151 15.31 9.82 -11.74
N SER A 152 15.99 8.95 -12.48
CA SER A 152 15.69 8.59 -13.87
C SER A 152 14.79 7.35 -13.96
N GLY A 153 13.56 7.43 -13.46
CA GLY A 153 12.54 6.41 -13.72
C GLY A 153 12.16 6.35 -15.21
N ILE A 154 11.89 5.15 -15.73
CA ILE A 154 11.38 4.96 -17.11
C ILE A 154 9.90 5.40 -17.19
N TYR A 155 9.18 5.31 -16.08
CA TYR A 155 7.78 5.72 -15.93
C TYR A 155 7.70 7.16 -15.45
N SER A 156 6.79 7.96 -16.02
CA SER A 156 6.44 9.26 -15.44
C SER A 156 5.62 9.08 -14.16
N GLU A 157 5.53 10.13 -13.33
CA GLU A 157 4.58 10.18 -12.20
C GLU A 157 3.16 9.80 -12.62
N THR A 158 2.73 10.18 -13.84
CA THR A 158 1.39 9.84 -14.35
C THR A 158 1.24 8.36 -14.69
N ASP A 159 2.32 7.67 -15.02
CA ASP A 159 2.29 6.23 -15.34
C ASP A 159 2.38 5.39 -14.06
N ILE A 160 3.12 5.89 -13.06
CA ILE A 160 3.12 5.35 -11.70
C ILE A 160 1.72 5.47 -11.08
N GLU A 161 1.02 6.59 -11.26
CA GLU A 161 -0.33 6.77 -10.72
C GLU A 161 -1.38 5.91 -11.44
N LYS A 162 -1.34 5.82 -12.78
CA LYS A 162 -2.19 4.86 -13.55
C LYS A 162 -1.96 3.42 -13.11
N LEU A 163 -0.70 3.04 -12.86
CA LEU A 163 -0.35 1.70 -12.39
C LEU A 163 -0.85 1.46 -10.96
N ARG A 164 -0.75 2.46 -10.07
CA ARG A 164 -1.34 2.45 -8.72
C ARG A 164 -2.85 2.25 -8.77
N GLU A 165 -3.57 3.04 -9.57
CA GLU A 165 -5.02 2.92 -9.77
C GLU A 165 -5.40 1.51 -10.27
N HIS A 166 -4.69 0.99 -11.27
CA HIS A 166 -4.92 -0.34 -11.82
C HIS A 166 -4.67 -1.47 -10.80
N ILE A 167 -3.67 -1.32 -9.93
CA ILE A 167 -3.34 -2.28 -8.85
C ILE A 167 -4.34 -2.19 -7.69
N MET A 168 -4.87 -1.01 -7.36
CA MET A 168 -5.84 -0.83 -6.27
C MET A 168 -7.27 -1.26 -6.65
N PHE A 169 -7.66 -1.11 -7.92
CA PHE A 169 -9.02 -1.41 -8.38
C PHE A 169 -9.57 -2.79 -7.94
N PRO A 170 -8.83 -3.92 -8.01
CA PRO A 170 -9.31 -5.21 -7.51
C PRO A 170 -9.61 -5.25 -6.00
N ALA A 171 -8.88 -4.47 -5.19
CA ALA A 171 -9.05 -4.40 -3.74
C ALA A 171 -10.21 -3.47 -3.34
N GLU A 172 -10.42 -2.39 -4.08
CA GLU A 172 -11.49 -1.42 -3.82
C GLU A 172 -12.85 -1.86 -4.38
N LYS A 173 -12.87 -2.60 -5.48
CA LYS A 173 -14.07 -3.18 -6.12
C LYS A 173 -15.11 -3.78 -5.15
N PRO A 174 -14.76 -4.67 -4.19
CA PRO A 174 -15.74 -5.19 -3.24
C PRO A 174 -16.33 -4.11 -2.30
N ALA A 175 -15.58 -3.07 -1.93
CA ALA A 175 -16.10 -1.97 -1.13
C ALA A 175 -17.06 -1.08 -1.95
N VAL A 176 -16.68 -0.75 -3.19
CA VAL A 176 -17.51 0.03 -4.15
C VAL A 176 -18.83 -0.70 -4.45
N LEU A 177 -18.79 -2.00 -4.74
CA LEU A 177 -20.00 -2.79 -5.00
C LEU A 177 -20.92 -2.89 -3.78
N ASN A 178 -20.36 -3.04 -2.58
CA ASN A 178 -21.15 -3.04 -1.34
C ASN A 178 -21.78 -1.66 -1.04
N ALA A 179 -21.10 -0.55 -1.38
CA ALA A 179 -21.68 0.79 -1.28
C ALA A 179 -22.87 0.95 -2.25
N ILE A 180 -22.71 0.57 -3.52
CA ILE A 180 -23.80 0.60 -4.52
C ILE A 180 -24.98 -0.27 -4.07
N ALA A 181 -24.75 -1.49 -3.59
CA ALA A 181 -25.81 -2.38 -3.11
C ALA A 181 -26.57 -1.81 -1.90
N ARG A 182 -25.89 -1.12 -0.97
CA ARG A 182 -26.53 -0.42 0.16
C ARG A 182 -27.34 0.79 -0.30
N GLY A 183 -26.83 1.57 -1.25
CA GLY A 183 -27.55 2.69 -1.85
C GLY A 183 -28.83 2.26 -2.57
N LEU A 184 -28.78 1.17 -3.35
CA LEU A 184 -29.95 0.59 -4.03
C LEU A 184 -30.97 -0.02 -3.06
N THR A 185 -30.54 -0.44 -1.87
CA THR A 185 -31.42 -0.89 -0.77
C THR A 185 -31.82 0.24 0.19
N GLY A 186 -31.75 1.50 -0.26
CA GLY A 186 -32.28 2.67 0.45
C GLY A 186 -31.52 3.09 1.71
N HIS A 187 -30.35 2.50 1.98
CA HIS A 187 -29.53 2.90 3.12
C HIS A 187 -28.71 4.15 2.75
N SER A 188 -28.64 5.13 3.67
CA SER A 188 -27.94 6.40 3.44
C SER A 188 -26.45 6.19 3.20
N MET A 189 -25.99 6.61 2.01
CA MET A 189 -24.57 6.65 1.68
C MET A 189 -23.92 7.92 2.23
N ASN A 190 -22.64 7.80 2.59
CA ASN A 190 -21.80 8.98 2.75
C ASN A 190 -21.49 9.54 1.35
N ASN A 191 -21.90 10.78 1.06
CA ASN A 191 -21.89 11.38 -0.28
C ASN A 191 -20.53 11.35 -0.99
N ASN A 192 -19.42 11.25 -0.25
CA ASN A 192 -18.07 11.22 -0.82
C ASN A 192 -17.65 9.85 -1.40
N ALA A 193 -18.38 8.75 -1.14
CA ALA A 193 -17.95 7.40 -1.52
C ALA A 193 -18.28 7.03 -2.97
N VAL A 194 -19.57 6.96 -3.33
CA VAL A 194 -20.03 6.65 -4.69
C VAL A 194 -21.33 7.42 -4.95
N SER A 195 -21.32 8.36 -5.90
CA SER A 195 -22.53 9.07 -6.34
C SER A 195 -23.17 8.35 -7.53
N ILE A 196 -24.40 7.85 -7.35
CA ILE A 196 -25.15 7.17 -8.44
C ILE A 196 -25.33 8.11 -9.65
N TYR A 197 -25.44 9.42 -9.42
CA TYR A 197 -25.44 10.47 -10.43
C TYR A 197 -24.19 10.54 -11.34
N LYS A 198 -23.09 9.87 -10.99
CA LYS A 198 -21.91 9.71 -11.88
C LYS A 198 -21.87 8.36 -12.61
N LEU A 199 -22.75 7.43 -12.25
CA LEU A 199 -22.94 6.15 -12.96
C LEU A 199 -24.10 6.24 -13.98
N LEU A 200 -25.03 7.17 -13.77
CA LEU A 200 -26.07 7.57 -14.71
C LEU A 200 -25.66 8.88 -15.37
N ASP A 201 -24.89 8.76 -16.45
CA ASP A 201 -24.41 9.88 -17.26
C ASP A 201 -25.56 10.80 -17.72
N GLU A 202 -25.36 12.12 -17.56
CA GLU A 202 -26.41 13.11 -17.73
C GLU A 202 -26.72 13.36 -19.23
N ASP A 203 -25.72 13.28 -20.11
CA ASP A 203 -25.91 13.28 -21.57
C ASP A 203 -26.71 12.05 -22.02
N SER A 204 -26.43 10.88 -21.44
CA SER A 204 -27.17 9.64 -21.70
C SER A 204 -28.62 9.73 -21.23
N LEU A 205 -28.88 10.29 -20.05
CA LEU A 205 -30.25 10.52 -19.55
C LEU A 205 -31.03 11.48 -20.47
N ASN A 206 -30.44 12.62 -20.81
CA ASN A 206 -31.06 13.61 -21.70
C ASN A 206 -31.35 13.01 -23.09
N ARG A 207 -30.41 12.25 -23.66
CA ARG A 207 -30.60 11.54 -24.92
C ARG A 207 -31.73 10.51 -24.88
N ILE A 208 -31.90 9.78 -23.78
CA ILE A 208 -33.00 8.83 -23.60
C ILE A 208 -34.34 9.57 -23.56
N VAL A 209 -34.44 10.65 -22.78
CA VAL A 209 -35.66 11.46 -22.65
C VAL A 209 -36.06 12.07 -24.00
N GLU A 210 -35.18 12.85 -24.65
CA GLU A 210 -35.52 13.56 -25.88
C GLU A 210 -35.88 12.61 -27.05
N ASN A 211 -35.05 11.59 -27.30
CA ASN A 211 -35.24 10.72 -28.47
C ASN A 211 -36.39 9.73 -28.28
N THR A 212 -36.64 9.26 -27.06
CA THR A 212 -37.72 8.28 -26.80
C THR A 212 -39.07 8.99 -26.69
N ALA A 213 -39.16 10.06 -25.89
CA ALA A 213 -40.42 10.77 -25.68
C ALA A 213 -40.92 11.42 -26.98
N SER A 214 -40.05 12.10 -27.74
CA SER A 214 -40.46 12.75 -29.00
C SER A 214 -40.89 11.73 -30.07
N ARG A 215 -40.33 10.52 -30.07
CA ARG A 215 -40.68 9.45 -31.01
C ARG A 215 -42.00 8.78 -30.65
N MET A 216 -42.27 8.53 -29.35
CA MET A 216 -43.60 8.10 -28.89
C MET A 216 -44.66 9.18 -29.15
N TRP A 217 -44.36 10.45 -28.88
CA TRP A 217 -45.28 11.57 -29.08
C TRP A 217 -45.69 11.73 -30.56
N LYS A 218 -44.75 11.60 -31.49
CA LYS A 218 -45.04 11.59 -32.95
C LYS A 218 -45.99 10.46 -33.34
N GLY A 219 -45.85 9.27 -32.76
CA GLY A 219 -46.78 8.15 -32.96
C GLY A 219 -48.19 8.47 -32.46
N PHE A 220 -48.30 8.98 -31.23
CA PHE A 220 -49.59 9.37 -30.64
C PHE A 220 -50.29 10.48 -31.44
N MET A 221 -49.55 11.50 -31.87
CA MET A 221 -50.12 12.62 -32.64
C MET A 221 -50.63 12.20 -34.03
N SER A 222 -49.94 11.25 -34.68
CA SER A 222 -50.38 10.65 -35.95
C SER A 222 -51.73 9.92 -35.80
N PHE A 223 -51.87 9.12 -34.73
CA PHE A 223 -53.13 8.43 -34.40
C PHE A 223 -54.28 9.41 -34.12
N GLY A 224 -54.01 10.50 -33.39
CA GLY A 224 -55.00 11.56 -33.14
C GLY A 224 -55.46 12.27 -34.42
N SER A 225 -54.55 12.56 -35.34
CA SER A 225 -54.90 13.18 -36.63
C SER A 225 -55.76 12.27 -37.51
N ALA A 226 -55.39 10.99 -37.65
CA ALA A 226 -56.13 10.03 -38.45
C ALA A 226 -57.55 9.77 -37.89
N THR A 227 -57.69 9.63 -36.58
CA THR A 227 -59.01 9.44 -35.93
C THR A 227 -59.91 10.68 -36.04
N ALA A 228 -59.35 11.89 -35.91
CA ALA A 228 -60.10 13.13 -36.14
C ALA A 228 -60.66 13.24 -37.57
N GLY A 229 -59.90 12.83 -38.59
CA GLY A 229 -60.35 12.79 -39.98
C GLY A 229 -61.57 11.88 -40.18
N VAL A 230 -61.55 10.66 -39.63
CA VAL A 230 -62.67 9.71 -39.70
C VAL A 230 -63.92 10.26 -39.00
N VAL A 231 -63.77 10.87 -37.83
CA VAL A 231 -64.89 11.51 -37.10
C VAL A 231 -65.46 12.70 -37.89
N GLY A 232 -64.62 13.49 -38.56
CA GLY A 232 -65.06 14.58 -39.44
C GLY A 232 -65.92 14.11 -40.61
N VAL A 233 -65.52 13.03 -41.30
CA VAL A 233 -66.33 12.43 -42.38
C VAL A 233 -67.65 11.88 -41.86
N LEU A 234 -67.66 11.22 -40.70
CA LEU A 234 -68.88 10.72 -40.07
C LEU A 234 -69.84 11.86 -39.69
N MET A 235 -69.33 13.01 -39.21
CA MET A 235 -70.13 14.20 -38.98
C MET A 235 -70.73 14.78 -40.26
N LEU A 236 -69.99 14.79 -41.37
CA LEU A 236 -70.50 15.24 -42.67
C LEU A 236 -71.68 14.36 -43.15
N VAL A 237 -71.55 13.03 -43.03
CA VAL A 237 -72.62 12.07 -43.37
C VAL A 237 -73.84 12.24 -42.44
N ARG A 238 -73.63 12.48 -41.13
CA ARG A 238 -74.71 12.80 -40.19
C ARG A 238 -75.45 14.08 -40.59
N LEU A 239 -74.74 15.12 -41.03
CA LEU A 239 -75.32 16.38 -41.49
C LEU A 239 -76.19 16.19 -42.75
N VAL A 240 -75.72 15.41 -43.73
CA VAL A 240 -76.50 15.10 -44.94
C VAL A 240 -77.77 14.32 -44.59
N LYS A 241 -77.69 13.32 -43.70
CA LYS A 241 -78.88 12.61 -43.22
C LYS A 241 -79.88 13.55 -42.52
N PHE A 242 -79.40 14.47 -41.69
CA PHE A 242 -80.25 15.44 -41.00
C PHE A 242 -81.01 16.35 -41.97
N ILE A 243 -80.37 16.81 -43.06
CA ILE A 243 -81.03 17.59 -44.11
C ILE A 243 -82.13 16.76 -44.81
N ILE A 244 -81.86 15.49 -45.13
CA ILE A 244 -82.85 14.59 -45.75
C ILE A 244 -84.04 14.35 -44.79
N ASP A 245 -83.77 14.10 -43.52
CA ASP A 245 -84.84 13.92 -42.53
C ASP A 245 -85.69 15.21 -42.40
N ILE A 246 -85.09 16.40 -42.44
CA ILE A 246 -85.83 17.68 -42.46
C ILE A 246 -86.73 17.81 -43.69
N THR A 247 -86.24 17.50 -44.90
CA THR A 247 -87.05 17.66 -46.12
C THR A 247 -88.24 16.70 -46.15
N ILE A 248 -88.05 15.44 -45.74
CA ILE A 248 -89.12 14.44 -45.64
C ILE A 248 -90.18 14.88 -44.61
N HIS A 249 -89.76 15.32 -43.44
CA HIS A 249 -90.68 15.78 -42.39
C HIS A 249 -91.39 17.08 -42.75
N GLY A 250 -90.70 18.03 -43.40
CA GLY A 250 -91.30 19.26 -43.93
C GLY A 250 -92.39 18.96 -44.96
N TYR A 251 -92.13 18.03 -45.90
CA TYR A 251 -93.12 17.58 -46.87
C TYR A 251 -94.33 16.91 -46.19
N ALA A 252 -94.09 15.96 -45.28
CA ALA A 252 -95.15 15.24 -44.55
C ALA A 252 -96.01 16.14 -43.66
N LEU A 253 -95.47 17.25 -43.16
CA LEU A 253 -96.21 18.21 -42.36
C LEU A 253 -96.96 19.24 -43.24
N HIS A 254 -96.37 19.65 -44.36
CA HIS A 254 -97.01 20.54 -45.35
C HIS A 254 -98.28 19.94 -45.95
N THR A 255 -98.29 18.63 -46.26
CA THR A 255 -99.50 17.95 -46.79
C THR A 255 -100.65 17.83 -45.80
N VAL A 256 -100.40 18.06 -44.50
CA VAL A 256 -101.40 17.89 -43.42
C VAL A 256 -101.85 19.23 -42.81
N TYR A 257 -100.96 20.22 -42.72
CA TYR A 257 -101.24 21.54 -42.12
C TYR A 257 -101.22 22.71 -43.10
N GLY A 258 -100.78 22.51 -44.35
CA GLY A 258 -100.60 23.59 -45.33
C GLY A 258 -99.51 24.60 -44.92
N CYS A 259 -99.58 25.80 -45.49
CA CYS A 259 -98.63 26.88 -45.20
C CYS A 259 -98.96 27.54 -43.84
N SER A 260 -98.33 27.05 -42.77
CA SER A 260 -98.58 27.45 -41.38
C SER A 260 -97.30 27.44 -40.55
N MET A 261 -97.24 28.22 -39.45
CA MET A 261 -96.05 28.32 -38.57
C MET A 261 -95.58 26.99 -37.95
N HIS A 262 -96.41 25.95 -37.99
CA HIS A 262 -96.09 24.60 -37.54
C HIS A 262 -94.89 23.96 -38.27
N LEU A 263 -94.50 24.48 -39.45
CA LEU A 263 -93.39 23.96 -40.26
C LEU A 263 -92.03 23.97 -39.52
N LEU A 264 -91.86 24.82 -38.50
CA LEU A 264 -90.69 24.81 -37.59
C LEU A 264 -90.50 23.48 -36.84
N GLY A 265 -91.55 22.66 -36.70
CA GLY A 265 -91.44 21.33 -36.11
C GLY A 265 -90.55 20.35 -36.89
N ALA A 266 -90.27 20.61 -38.17
CA ALA A 266 -89.45 19.75 -39.04
C ALA A 266 -88.01 19.53 -38.55
N LEU A 267 -87.50 20.40 -37.67
CA LEU A 267 -86.16 20.34 -37.10
C LEU A 267 -85.94 19.19 -36.08
N TRP A 268 -87.00 18.52 -35.62
CA TRP A 268 -86.88 17.46 -34.60
C TRP A 268 -87.91 16.34 -34.83
N SER A 269 -87.46 15.11 -35.08
CA SER A 269 -88.34 13.99 -35.48
C SER A 269 -89.38 13.62 -34.42
N SER A 270 -89.09 13.80 -33.13
CA SER A 270 -90.09 13.61 -32.06
C SER A 270 -91.22 14.64 -32.12
N ILE A 271 -90.96 15.86 -32.61
CA ILE A 271 -91.96 16.94 -32.71
C ILE A 271 -92.84 16.72 -33.95
N THR A 272 -92.27 16.32 -35.08
CA THR A 272 -93.05 15.96 -36.28
C THR A 272 -93.93 14.74 -36.05
N HIS A 273 -93.43 13.69 -35.39
CA HIS A 273 -94.26 12.55 -34.98
C HIS A 273 -95.39 12.97 -34.02
N LEU A 274 -95.14 13.89 -33.08
CA LEU A 274 -96.16 14.42 -32.18
C LEU A 274 -97.23 15.25 -32.93
N LEU A 275 -96.82 16.13 -33.86
CA LEU A 275 -97.72 16.94 -34.67
C LEU A 275 -98.56 16.07 -35.64
N LEU A 276 -97.94 15.08 -36.29
CA LEU A 276 -98.64 14.10 -37.12
C LEU A 276 -99.63 13.28 -36.27
N HIS A 277 -99.25 12.88 -35.05
CA HIS A 277 -100.18 12.16 -34.16
C HIS A 277 -101.34 13.06 -33.69
N LEU A 278 -101.09 14.34 -33.41
CA LEU A 278 -102.14 15.31 -33.05
C LEU A 278 -103.12 15.52 -34.22
N ALA A 279 -102.63 15.74 -35.45
CA ALA A 279 -103.47 15.80 -36.63
C ALA A 279 -104.27 14.51 -36.85
N ARG A 280 -103.61 13.34 -36.74
CA ARG A 280 -104.24 12.03 -36.88
C ARG A 280 -105.28 11.78 -35.77
N LYS A 281 -105.14 12.37 -34.58
CA LYS A 281 -106.12 12.33 -33.49
C LYS A 281 -107.33 13.24 -33.74
N THR A 282 -107.12 14.40 -34.38
CA THR A 282 -108.22 15.26 -34.86
C THR A 282 -109.03 14.56 -35.95
N THR A 283 -108.38 13.86 -36.88
CA THR A 283 -109.07 13.08 -37.93
C THR A 283 -109.69 11.79 -37.40
N ARG A 284 -109.02 11.05 -36.50
CA ARG A 284 -109.55 9.79 -35.90
C ARG A 284 -110.69 10.03 -34.90
N ARG A 285 -110.88 11.25 -34.38
CA ARG A 285 -112.14 11.66 -33.71
C ARG A 285 -113.36 11.73 -34.66
N ARG A 286 -113.19 11.41 -35.94
CA ARG A 286 -114.22 11.41 -36.98
C ARG A 286 -114.38 10.05 -37.68
N ALA A 287 -113.74 9.00 -37.16
CA ALA A 287 -113.81 7.62 -37.68
C ALA A 287 -113.57 6.62 -36.54
N ASP A 288 -114.64 5.99 -36.07
CA ASP A 288 -114.66 5.05 -34.93
C ASP A 288 -114.04 3.68 -35.26
N GLY A 289 -113.65 2.91 -34.22
CA GLY A 289 -113.22 1.51 -34.38
C GLY A 289 -112.21 0.99 -33.33
N PHE A 290 -112.32 -0.30 -33.00
CA PHE A 290 -111.45 -1.06 -32.08
C PHE A 290 -110.13 -1.55 -32.77
N PRO A 291 -109.19 -2.25 -32.08
CA PRO A 291 -107.75 -2.26 -32.44
C PRO A 291 -107.16 -3.55 -33.10
N ASP A 292 -105.87 -3.47 -33.47
CA ASP A 292 -104.92 -4.53 -33.93
C ASP A 292 -103.53 -4.33 -33.26
N ASP A 293 -102.67 -5.37 -33.15
CA ASP A 293 -101.24 -5.37 -32.66
C ASP A 293 -100.51 -6.73 -32.98
N ILE A 294 -99.19 -6.99 -32.82
CA ILE A 294 -97.93 -6.36 -33.33
C ILE A 294 -96.69 -7.32 -33.12
N GLN A 295 -95.68 -7.38 -34.03
CA GLN A 295 -94.37 -8.13 -33.93
C GLN A 295 -93.31 -7.64 -34.97
N SER A 296 -92.04 -8.13 -35.10
CA SER A 296 -90.89 -8.23 -34.14
C SER A 296 -89.55 -8.75 -34.80
N THR A 297 -88.38 -8.52 -34.17
CA THR A 297 -87.04 -9.26 -34.22
C THR A 297 -86.04 -9.23 -35.44
N ALA A 298 -84.70 -9.04 -35.19
CA ALA A 298 -83.51 -9.41 -36.04
C ALA A 298 -82.08 -9.03 -35.45
N THR A 299 -80.97 -9.78 -35.71
CA THR A 299 -79.52 -9.45 -35.38
C THR A 299 -78.43 -10.42 -35.96
N ALA A 300 -77.14 -10.01 -36.20
CA ALA A 300 -75.95 -10.90 -36.51
C ALA A 300 -74.49 -10.24 -36.50
N PRO A 301 -73.33 -10.99 -36.41
CA PRO A 301 -71.91 -10.47 -36.25
C PRO A 301 -70.73 -11.19 -37.05
N ILE A 302 -69.42 -10.79 -36.87
CA ILE A 302 -68.15 -11.48 -37.36
C ILE A 302 -66.80 -10.94 -36.73
N VAL A 303 -65.64 -11.68 -36.65
CA VAL A 303 -64.30 -11.14 -36.17
C VAL A 303 -62.90 -11.56 -36.83
N PRO A 304 -62.07 -12.59 -36.40
CA PRO A 304 -60.55 -12.53 -36.33
C PRO A 304 -59.78 -13.73 -37.03
N PRO A 305 -58.49 -14.20 -36.79
CA PRO A 305 -57.28 -13.80 -35.97
C PRO A 305 -55.84 -14.02 -36.66
N VAL A 306 -54.73 -14.25 -35.87
CA VAL A 306 -53.39 -14.93 -36.22
C VAL A 306 -52.28 -14.07 -36.97
N PRO A 307 -50.92 -14.38 -37.13
CA PRO A 307 -50.03 -15.58 -36.97
C PRO A 307 -48.73 -15.60 -36.02
N PRO A 308 -47.41 -15.38 -36.38
CA PRO A 308 -46.18 -16.11 -35.85
C PRO A 308 -45.00 -15.21 -35.30
N THR A 309 -43.68 -15.54 -35.06
CA THR A 309 -42.72 -16.71 -35.15
C THR A 309 -41.67 -16.69 -33.95
N GLU A 310 -40.31 -16.93 -33.88
CA GLU A 310 -39.09 -17.32 -34.69
C GLU A 310 -37.85 -17.75 -33.78
N SER A 311 -36.71 -18.31 -34.29
CA SER A 311 -35.41 -18.72 -33.57
C SER A 311 -34.32 -19.31 -34.55
N PRO A 312 -33.10 -19.91 -34.25
CA PRO A 312 -32.14 -20.03 -33.08
C PRO A 312 -30.57 -19.91 -33.40
N VAL A 313 -29.60 -19.99 -32.43
CA VAL A 313 -28.11 -20.26 -32.62
C VAL A 313 -27.26 -20.54 -31.31
N ILE A 314 -26.12 -21.30 -31.31
CA ILE A 314 -25.10 -21.45 -30.19
C ILE A 314 -23.72 -22.17 -30.55
N SER A 315 -22.60 -21.97 -29.80
CA SER A 315 -21.27 -22.70 -29.89
C SER A 315 -20.25 -22.45 -28.71
N GLN A 316 -19.28 -23.36 -28.34
CA GLN A 316 -18.34 -23.24 -27.15
C GLN A 316 -16.81 -23.74 -27.24
N PRO A 317 -16.12 -24.58 -26.37
CA PRO A 317 -14.75 -24.26 -25.76
C PRO A 317 -13.65 -25.41 -25.59
N PHE A 318 -12.53 -25.18 -24.82
CA PHE A 318 -11.81 -26.04 -23.77
C PHE A 318 -10.25 -26.38 -23.71
N VAL A 319 -9.66 -26.36 -22.45
CA VAL A 319 -8.68 -27.31 -21.76
C VAL A 319 -7.12 -27.06 -21.49
N HIS A 320 -6.74 -27.05 -20.18
CA HIS A 320 -5.53 -27.49 -19.35
C HIS A 320 -4.02 -26.99 -19.34
N ASN A 321 -3.58 -26.61 -18.11
CA ASN A 321 -2.46 -27.10 -17.21
C ASN A 321 -0.94 -26.68 -17.17
N LYS A 322 -0.52 -26.34 -15.92
CA LYS A 322 0.70 -26.65 -15.09
C LYS A 322 2.14 -26.11 -15.35
N VAL A 323 2.59 -25.26 -14.40
CA VAL A 323 3.77 -25.34 -13.47
C VAL A 323 5.19 -25.68 -13.97
N THR A 324 6.17 -24.81 -13.62
CA THR A 324 7.57 -25.12 -13.25
C THR A 324 8.17 -23.96 -12.42
N GLU A 325 9.16 -24.22 -11.57
CA GLU A 325 9.89 -23.26 -10.71
C GLU A 325 11.40 -23.64 -10.68
N PRO A 326 12.33 -22.66 -10.63
CA PRO A 326 13.44 -22.80 -9.66
C PRO A 326 14.01 -21.48 -9.06
N ASN A 327 14.65 -21.66 -7.89
CA ASN A 327 15.44 -20.73 -7.08
C ASN A 327 16.38 -19.73 -7.81
N VAL A 328 16.67 -18.57 -7.16
CA VAL A 328 18.02 -18.17 -6.66
C VAL A 328 17.97 -16.82 -5.90
N GLU A 329 18.76 -16.70 -4.83
CA GLU A 329 19.05 -15.49 -4.03
C GLU A 329 20.59 -15.32 -3.92
N PRO A 330 21.17 -14.21 -3.40
CA PRO A 330 20.59 -12.89 -3.07
C PRO A 330 21.42 -11.71 -3.66
N ASN A 331 21.06 -10.45 -3.34
CA ASN A 331 22.05 -9.46 -2.84
C ASN A 331 21.45 -8.14 -2.30
N THR A 332 22.26 -7.44 -1.52
CA THR A 332 21.98 -6.27 -0.66
C THR A 332 21.88 -4.91 -1.38
N VAL A 333 21.33 -3.89 -0.69
CA VAL A 333 22.06 -2.66 -0.23
C VAL A 333 21.10 -1.54 0.26
N ASN A 334 21.13 -1.28 1.59
CA ASN A 334 21.09 0.02 2.31
C ASN A 334 19.94 1.06 2.01
N THR A 335 19.75 2.20 2.70
CA THR A 335 20.57 3.01 3.65
C THR A 335 19.67 3.95 4.51
N ILE A 336 20.27 4.72 5.44
CA ILE A 336 19.80 6.03 5.98
C ILE A 336 18.61 5.96 6.97
N THR A 337 18.60 6.51 8.20
CA THR A 337 19.57 7.18 9.14
C THR A 337 19.01 6.99 10.60
N SER A 338 19.39 7.62 11.73
CA SER A 338 20.20 8.83 12.06
C SER A 338 20.76 8.82 13.50
N ASN A 339 21.65 9.78 13.77
CA ASN A 339 21.89 10.53 15.02
C ASN A 339 21.62 9.88 16.41
N SER A 340 22.71 9.66 17.16
CA SER A 340 22.77 9.88 18.62
C SER A 340 22.47 11.36 18.95
N TYR A 341 21.93 11.75 20.10
CA TYR A 341 22.39 11.61 21.50
C TYR A 341 21.25 12.04 22.48
N PRO A 342 21.37 11.98 23.83
CA PRO A 342 22.18 11.14 24.72
C PRO A 342 21.35 10.47 25.87
N TYR A 343 22.01 9.80 26.82
CA TYR A 343 21.43 9.19 28.02
C TYR A 343 21.10 10.22 29.14
N GLU A 344 20.15 11.14 28.94
CA GLU A 344 19.66 11.98 30.05
C GLU A 344 18.67 11.22 30.95
N TYR A 345 17.67 10.56 30.36
CA TYR A 345 16.61 9.82 31.08
C TYR A 345 17.12 8.67 31.97
N LEU A 346 18.29 8.09 31.65
CA LEU A 346 18.91 7.06 32.52
C LEU A 346 19.62 7.66 33.74
N ARG A 347 19.99 8.95 33.72
CA ARG A 347 20.75 9.58 34.81
C ARG A 347 19.87 9.86 36.03
N GLU A 348 18.68 10.42 35.81
CA GLU A 348 17.66 10.60 36.86
C GLU A 348 17.27 9.26 37.49
N ARG A 349 17.09 8.23 36.64
CA ARG A 349 16.68 6.89 37.08
C ARG A 349 17.77 6.18 37.89
N LEU A 350 19.05 6.43 37.63
CA LEU A 350 20.15 5.96 38.49
C LEU A 350 20.19 6.73 39.82
N GLN A 351 20.02 8.05 39.82
CA GLN A 351 19.99 8.85 41.06
C GLN A 351 18.81 8.46 41.97
N SER A 352 17.67 8.02 41.41
CA SER A 352 16.55 7.48 42.21
C SER A 352 16.85 6.17 42.94
N LEU A 353 17.95 5.47 42.60
CA LEU A 353 18.36 4.20 43.22
C LEU A 353 19.43 4.36 44.30
N GLU A 354 20.13 5.50 44.37
CA GLU A 354 21.18 5.75 45.37
C GLU A 354 20.64 6.16 46.76
N GLN A 355 19.34 6.48 46.88
CA GLN A 355 18.75 7.02 48.11
C GLN A 355 18.06 6.00 49.04
N ASN A 356 18.41 4.70 48.98
CA ASN A 356 17.87 3.73 49.95
C ASN A 356 18.85 2.60 50.31
N PRO A 357 19.54 2.66 51.48
CA PRO A 357 20.49 1.63 51.90
C PRO A 357 19.84 0.53 52.76
N THR A 358 20.06 -0.75 52.45
CA THR A 358 20.48 -1.83 53.40
C THR A 358 20.47 -3.25 52.79
N LYS A 359 21.12 -4.19 53.49
CA LYS A 359 21.04 -5.66 53.41
C LYS A 359 21.67 -6.39 52.20
N THR A 360 22.96 -6.66 52.36
CA THR A 360 23.53 -8.01 52.49
C THR A 360 22.74 -9.21 51.92
N SER A 361 23.25 -9.79 50.83
CA SER A 361 23.57 -11.22 50.74
C SER A 361 24.54 -11.45 49.56
N GLY A 362 25.40 -12.47 49.63
CA GLY A 362 26.34 -12.81 48.55
C GLY A 362 25.96 -14.11 47.84
N PHE A 363 26.45 -14.33 46.62
CA PHE A 363 26.41 -15.65 45.98
C PHE A 363 27.62 -15.91 45.06
N VAL A 364 27.75 -17.17 44.64
CA VAL A 364 28.95 -17.80 44.09
C VAL A 364 29.10 -17.58 42.56
N LEU A 365 30.35 -17.42 42.10
CA LEU A 365 30.73 -17.41 40.68
C LEU A 365 30.88 -18.84 40.12
N LYS A 366 30.59 -19.00 38.83
CA LYS A 366 30.54 -20.26 38.09
C LYS A 366 31.26 -20.14 36.76
#